data_AF-A0A918B677-F1
#
_entry.id   AF-A0A918B677-F1
#
_cell.length_a   1.000
_cell.length_b   1.000
_cell.length_c   1.000
_cell.angle_alpha   90.00
_cell.angle_beta   90.00
_cell.angle_gamma   90.00
#
_symmetry.space_group_name_H-M   'P 1'
#
loop_
_entity.id
_entity.type
_entity.pdbx_description
1 polymer ?
#
loop_
_entity_poly.entity_id
_entity_poly.type
_entity_poly.pdbx_seq_one_letter_code
_entity_poly.pdbx_strand_id
1 'polypeptide(L)'
;MNSRDDEFNALLNASSLGTDAARRLRERTPQSTAKAIRTITHLRNTVVHGTGPVTEQAVTDILTALGSLTSDDAGLQRLRDVMDRLRVHEGPEAIDALPEALEALSSLSWDDLDSTTSQQLRTALTVVTTRLAVQAAPVLLTVAETASVMRVSKQTVYRLVHGGHLPAVRTASGKSFRIPEAAVLEYVRELFKQAPVNPR
;
A
#
# COMPACT_ATOMS: atom_id res chain seq x y z
N MET A 1 8.21 -11.36 31.09
CA MET A 1 7.56 -12.60 30.60
C MET A 1 6.08 -12.50 30.97
N ASN A 2 5.18 -12.57 30.00
CA ASN A 2 3.78 -12.16 30.17
C ASN A 2 2.91 -13.39 30.52
N SER A 3 2.21 -13.37 31.66
CA SER A 3 1.38 -14.48 32.18
C SER A 3 0.36 -15.04 31.19
N ARG A 4 -0.02 -14.25 30.17
CA ARG A 4 -0.90 -14.68 29.07
C ARG A 4 -0.24 -15.64 28.08
N ASP A 5 1.07 -15.54 27.90
CA ASP A 5 1.82 -16.43 27.01
C ASP A 5 1.93 -17.84 27.64
N ASP A 6 2.05 -17.92 28.97
CA ASP A 6 2.11 -19.18 29.71
C ASP A 6 0.76 -19.92 29.71
N GLU A 7 -0.34 -19.18 29.90
CA GLU A 7 -1.70 -19.73 29.85
C GLU A 7 -2.07 -20.20 28.44
N PHE A 8 -1.66 -19.44 27.41
CA PHE A 8 -1.80 -19.83 26.01
C PHE A 8 -0.97 -21.08 25.67
N ASN A 9 0.25 -21.19 26.19
CA ASN A 9 1.09 -22.37 26.03
C ASN A 9 0.49 -23.61 26.73
N ALA A 10 -0.12 -23.44 27.90
CA ALA A 10 -0.83 -24.51 28.60
C ALA A 10 -2.04 -25.02 27.78
N LEU A 11 -2.82 -24.13 27.18
CA LEU A 11 -3.96 -24.47 26.31
C LEU A 11 -3.50 -25.17 25.02
N LEU A 12 -2.38 -24.77 24.44
CA LEU A 12 -1.79 -25.40 23.26
C LEU A 12 -1.30 -26.83 23.53
N ASN A 13 -0.80 -27.10 24.74
CA ASN A 13 -0.32 -28.42 25.15
C ASN A 13 -1.48 -29.39 25.43
N ALA A 14 -2.66 -28.89 25.79
CA ALA A 14 -3.87 -29.68 26.02
C ALA A 14 -4.67 -30.01 24.74
N SER A 15 -4.24 -29.49 23.58
CA SER A 15 -4.94 -29.58 22.28
C SER A 15 -4.29 -30.60 21.33
N SER A 16 -5.02 -31.06 20.30
CA SER A 16 -4.47 -31.87 19.18
C SER A 16 -3.35 -31.17 18.39
N LEU A 17 -3.18 -29.86 18.60
CA LEU A 17 -2.06 -29.04 18.13
C LEU A 17 -0.80 -29.11 19.02
N GLY A 18 -0.84 -29.85 20.13
CA GLY A 18 0.26 -30.09 21.08
C GLY A 18 1.12 -31.33 20.78
N THR A 19 0.88 -31.98 19.63
CA THR A 19 1.66 -33.14 19.17
C THR A 19 3.16 -32.82 19.07
N ASP A 20 4.02 -33.82 19.28
CA ASP A 20 5.47 -33.68 19.18
C ASP A 20 5.92 -33.09 17.83
N ALA A 21 5.19 -33.36 16.75
CA ALA A 21 5.41 -32.77 15.44
C ALA A 21 5.19 -31.25 15.45
N ALA A 22 4.09 -30.78 16.06
CA ALA A 22 3.81 -29.36 16.21
C ALA A 22 4.77 -28.66 17.19
N ARG A 23 5.27 -29.38 18.20
CA ARG A 23 6.28 -28.87 19.15
C ARG A 23 7.64 -28.69 18.48
N ARG A 24 8.12 -29.70 17.75
CA ARG A 24 9.36 -29.62 16.94
C ARG A 24 9.30 -28.55 15.86
N LEU A 25 8.11 -28.26 15.32
CA LEU A 25 7.91 -27.16 14.36
C LEU A 25 8.04 -25.78 15.03
N ARG A 26 7.55 -25.62 16.27
CA ARG A 26 7.71 -24.39 17.07
C ARG A 26 9.13 -24.22 17.59
N GLU A 27 9.80 -25.30 17.97
CA GLU A 27 11.21 -25.28 18.38
C GLU A 27 12.13 -24.86 17.22
N ARG A 28 11.72 -25.12 15.97
CA ARG A 28 12.46 -24.74 14.74
C ARG A 28 12.14 -23.35 14.19
N THR A 29 10.98 -22.79 14.53
CA THR A 29 10.56 -21.47 14.00
C THR A 29 10.62 -20.45 15.13
N PRO A 30 11.57 -19.49 15.11
CA PRO A 30 11.68 -18.47 16.14
C PRO A 30 10.33 -17.75 16.37
N GLN A 31 10.03 -17.42 17.63
CA GLN A 31 8.76 -16.77 17.99
C GLN A 31 8.57 -15.42 17.26
N SER A 32 9.67 -14.70 16.99
CA SER A 32 9.72 -13.51 16.14
C SER A 32 9.22 -13.81 14.72
N THR A 33 9.75 -14.87 14.09
CA THR A 33 9.38 -15.33 12.75
C THR A 33 7.90 -15.69 12.67
N ALA A 34 7.40 -16.46 13.64
CA ALA A 34 5.98 -16.83 13.70
C ALA A 34 5.06 -15.62 13.89
N LYS A 35 5.48 -14.63 14.70
CA LYS A 35 4.75 -13.38 14.91
C LYS A 35 4.70 -12.57 13.61
N ALA A 36 5.82 -12.43 12.92
CA ALA A 36 5.93 -11.69 11.67
C ALA A 36 5.08 -12.30 10.55
N ILE A 37 5.11 -13.63 10.39
CA ILE A 37 4.25 -14.34 9.42
C ILE A 37 2.77 -14.07 9.71
N ARG A 38 2.34 -14.13 10.98
CA ARG A 38 0.96 -13.84 11.37
C ARG A 38 0.58 -12.39 11.06
N THR A 39 1.45 -11.43 11.37
CA THR A 39 1.22 -10.02 11.06
C THR A 39 1.04 -9.81 9.56
N ILE A 40 1.95 -10.31 8.73
CA ILE A 40 1.88 -10.17 7.26
C ILE A 40 0.63 -10.85 6.71
N THR A 41 0.29 -12.04 7.22
CA THR A 41 -0.92 -12.78 6.81
C THR A 41 -2.19 -12.03 7.18
N HIS A 42 -2.26 -11.50 8.40
CA HIS A 42 -3.38 -10.69 8.87
C HIS A 42 -3.53 -9.45 7.99
N LEU A 43 -2.43 -8.73 7.75
CA LEU A 43 -2.42 -7.54 6.91
C LEU A 43 -2.86 -7.87 5.49
N ARG A 44 -2.35 -8.94 4.87
CA ARG A 44 -2.86 -9.43 3.58
C ARG A 44 -4.37 -9.68 3.62
N ASN A 45 -4.89 -10.38 4.63
CA ASN A 45 -6.33 -10.66 4.71
C ASN A 45 -7.15 -9.38 4.86
N THR A 46 -6.68 -8.42 5.67
CA THR A 46 -7.33 -7.09 5.79
C THR A 46 -7.24 -6.31 4.48
N VAL A 47 -6.17 -6.47 3.72
CA VAL A 47 -5.99 -5.81 2.42
C VAL A 47 -6.85 -6.47 1.35
N VAL A 48 -7.01 -7.79 1.34
CA VAL A 48 -7.85 -8.50 0.36
C VAL A 48 -9.33 -8.25 0.63
N HIS A 49 -9.75 -8.33 1.90
CA HIS A 49 -11.17 -8.28 2.27
C HIS A 49 -11.64 -6.93 2.79
N GLY A 50 -10.73 -6.05 3.21
CA GLY A 50 -11.07 -4.70 3.62
C GLY A 50 -11.50 -3.86 2.43
N THR A 51 -12.42 -2.93 2.66
CA THR A 51 -12.90 -1.96 1.65
C THR A 51 -12.24 -0.58 1.79
N GLY A 52 -11.34 -0.41 2.77
CA GLY A 52 -10.67 0.86 3.07
C GLY A 52 -9.24 1.00 2.52
N PRO A 53 -8.68 2.22 2.58
CA PRO A 53 -7.26 2.47 2.29
C PRO A 53 -6.37 1.73 3.31
N VAL A 54 -5.24 1.24 2.85
CA VAL A 54 -4.20 0.66 3.70
C VAL A 54 -3.56 1.81 4.47
N THR A 55 -3.50 1.66 5.79
CA THR A 55 -3.02 2.72 6.68
C THR A 55 -1.49 2.80 6.68
N GLU A 56 -0.95 3.97 7.03
CA GLU A 56 0.49 4.14 7.24
C GLU A 56 1.01 3.15 8.29
N GLN A 57 0.24 2.92 9.36
CA GLN A 57 0.55 1.95 10.39
C GLN A 57 0.67 0.52 9.84
N ALA A 58 -0.24 0.10 8.94
CA ALA A 58 -0.18 -1.21 8.32
C ALA A 58 1.11 -1.38 7.50
N VAL A 59 1.55 -0.34 6.78
CA VAL A 59 2.83 -0.36 6.05
C VAL A 59 4.01 -0.48 7.02
N THR A 60 4.01 0.27 8.12
CA THR A 60 5.05 0.21 9.15
C THR A 60 5.11 -1.17 9.81
N ASP A 61 3.97 -1.77 10.10
CA ASP A 61 3.87 -3.12 10.68
C ASP A 61 4.43 -4.18 9.73
N ILE A 62 4.20 -4.04 8.42
CA ILE A 62 4.78 -4.92 7.39
C ILE A 62 6.29 -4.77 7.36
N LEU A 63 6.81 -3.55 7.22
CA LEU A 63 8.25 -3.30 7.15
C LEU A 63 8.98 -3.78 8.43
N THR A 64 8.33 -3.65 9.58
CA THR A 64 8.84 -4.17 10.86
C THR A 64 8.85 -5.70 10.89
N ALA A 65 7.75 -6.34 10.44
CA ALA A 65 7.67 -7.79 10.36
C ALA A 65 8.72 -8.35 9.39
N LEU A 66 8.92 -7.70 8.24
CA LEU A 66 9.93 -8.06 7.26
C LEU A 66 11.35 -8.02 7.84
N GLY A 67 11.68 -6.97 8.60
CA GLY A 67 13.00 -6.86 9.26
C GLY A 67 13.28 -7.94 10.31
N SER A 68 12.27 -8.69 10.76
CA SER A 68 12.45 -9.86 11.63
C SER A 68 12.52 -11.20 10.88
N LEU A 69 12.29 -11.18 9.56
CA LEU A 69 12.24 -12.36 8.69
C LEU A 69 13.38 -12.42 7.66
N THR A 70 13.98 -11.27 7.34
CA THR A 70 15.06 -11.17 6.35
C THR A 70 16.35 -10.70 7.02
N SER A 71 17.46 -11.30 6.60
CA SER A 71 18.82 -10.85 6.94
C SER A 71 19.39 -9.89 5.89
N ASP A 72 18.65 -9.63 4.79
CA ASP A 72 19.05 -8.71 3.73
C ASP A 72 18.64 -7.26 4.05
N ASP A 73 19.53 -6.56 4.76
CA ASP A 73 19.33 -5.16 5.09
C ASP A 73 19.28 -4.25 3.85
N ALA A 74 20.01 -4.58 2.78
CA ALA A 74 20.08 -3.76 1.58
C ALA A 74 18.80 -3.85 0.73
N GLY A 75 18.24 -5.05 0.59
CA GLY A 75 16.93 -5.26 -0.03
C GLY A 75 15.79 -4.63 0.79
N LEU A 76 15.84 -4.76 2.12
CA LEU A 76 14.84 -4.17 3.00
C LEU A 76 14.89 -2.63 2.97
N GLN A 77 16.09 -2.04 2.93
CA GLN A 77 16.23 -0.59 2.84
C GLN A 77 15.71 -0.07 1.49
N ARG A 78 16.02 -0.74 0.38
CA ARG A 78 15.43 -0.41 -0.93
C ARG A 78 13.91 -0.44 -0.91
N LEU A 79 13.32 -1.47 -0.29
CA LEU A 79 11.86 -1.57 -0.16
C LEU A 79 11.29 -0.42 0.68
N ARG A 80 11.97 -0.03 1.77
CA ARG A 80 11.56 1.11 2.61
C ARG A 80 11.58 2.40 1.81
N ASP A 81 12.64 2.66 1.05
CA ASP A 81 12.75 3.86 0.23
C ASP A 81 11.65 3.94 -0.85
N VAL A 82 11.32 2.81 -1.50
CA VAL A 82 10.20 2.74 -2.44
C VAL A 82 8.87 3.02 -1.74
N MET A 83 8.63 2.40 -0.60
CA MET A 83 7.39 2.59 0.16
C MET A 83 7.23 4.02 0.69
N ASP A 84 8.32 4.67 1.11
CA ASP A 84 8.28 6.06 1.54
C ASP A 84 8.02 7.01 0.36
N ARG A 85 8.57 6.72 -0.83
CA ARG A 85 8.17 7.44 -2.06
C ARG A 85 6.69 7.25 -2.39
N LEU A 86 6.15 6.04 -2.26
CA LEU A 86 4.72 5.78 -2.43
C LEU A 86 3.84 6.52 -1.41
N ARG A 87 4.36 6.78 -0.21
CA ARG A 87 3.67 7.55 0.84
C ARG A 87 3.68 9.06 0.57
N VAL A 88 4.75 9.57 -0.04
CA VAL A 88 4.95 11.01 -0.27
C VAL A 88 4.32 11.46 -1.59
N HIS A 89 4.28 10.61 -2.62
CA HIS A 89 3.78 10.98 -3.94
C HIS A 89 2.31 10.59 -4.15
N GLU A 90 1.44 11.59 -4.26
CA GLU A 90 0.10 11.43 -4.84
C GLU A 90 0.23 11.42 -6.37
N GLY A 91 -0.07 10.30 -7.05
CA GLY A 91 -0.22 10.30 -8.51
C GLY A 91 0.44 9.16 -9.29
N PRO A 92 0.68 9.32 -10.60
CA PRO A 92 1.10 8.23 -11.50
C PRO A 92 2.47 7.63 -11.12
N GLU A 93 3.32 8.40 -10.43
CA GLU A 93 4.62 7.94 -9.93
C GLU A 93 4.49 6.75 -8.96
N ALA A 94 3.36 6.64 -8.26
CA ALA A 94 3.11 5.51 -7.38
C ALA A 94 2.86 4.18 -8.14
N ILE A 95 2.29 4.27 -9.34
CA ILE A 95 2.13 3.11 -10.22
C ILE A 95 3.47 2.78 -10.87
N ASP A 96 4.24 3.78 -11.27
CA ASP A 96 5.55 3.58 -11.90
C ASP A 96 6.59 2.98 -10.94
N ALA A 97 6.42 3.15 -9.63
CA ALA A 97 7.25 2.54 -8.60
C ALA A 97 6.90 1.07 -8.28
N LEU A 98 5.79 0.53 -8.82
CA LEU A 98 5.39 -0.87 -8.58
C LEU A 98 6.43 -1.92 -9.00
N PRO A 99 7.00 -1.85 -10.22
CA PRO A 99 8.00 -2.83 -10.64
C PRO A 99 9.20 -2.83 -9.71
N GLU A 100 9.66 -1.66 -9.27
CA GLU A 100 10.78 -1.51 -8.34
C GLU A 100 10.46 -2.10 -6.96
N ALA A 101 9.24 -1.87 -6.45
CA ALA A 101 8.79 -2.46 -5.17
C ALA A 101 8.75 -3.99 -5.23
N LEU A 102 8.23 -4.54 -6.35
CA LEU A 102 8.15 -5.98 -6.56
C LEU A 102 9.53 -6.61 -6.77
N GLU A 103 10.43 -5.91 -7.45
CA GLU A 103 11.82 -6.34 -7.62
C GLU A 103 12.53 -6.39 -6.25
N ALA A 104 12.43 -5.31 -5.46
CA ALA A 104 13.01 -5.24 -4.12
C ALA A 104 12.49 -6.41 -3.25
N LEU A 105 11.18 -6.67 -3.24
CA LEU A 105 10.59 -7.82 -2.56
C LEU A 105 11.10 -9.17 -3.06
N SER A 106 11.25 -9.32 -4.38
CA SER A 106 11.74 -10.56 -4.98
C SER A 106 13.19 -10.86 -4.62
N SER A 107 13.99 -9.80 -4.40
CA SER A 107 15.40 -9.87 -4.06
C SER A 107 15.69 -10.19 -2.59
N LEU A 108 14.71 -10.03 -1.70
CA LEU A 108 14.86 -10.33 -0.27
C LEU A 108 15.26 -11.81 -0.06
N SER A 109 16.25 -12.01 0.81
CA SER A 109 16.66 -13.35 1.28
C SER A 109 15.84 -13.80 2.50
N TRP A 110 15.49 -15.08 2.56
CA TRP A 110 14.63 -15.69 3.58
C TRP A 110 15.28 -16.97 4.12
N ASP A 111 16.55 -16.88 4.49
CA ASP A 111 17.41 -18.05 4.74
C ASP A 111 16.86 -19.03 5.81
N ASP A 112 16.07 -18.52 6.76
CA ASP A 112 15.51 -19.31 7.87
C ASP A 112 14.09 -19.88 7.59
N LEU A 113 13.51 -19.63 6.41
CA LEU A 113 12.16 -20.06 6.06
C LEU A 113 12.14 -21.22 5.07
N ASP A 114 11.22 -22.16 5.27
CA ASP A 114 10.98 -23.20 4.27
C ASP A 114 10.39 -22.59 2.98
N SER A 115 10.53 -23.33 1.86
CA SER A 115 10.11 -22.87 0.54
C SER A 115 8.61 -22.58 0.44
N THR A 116 7.78 -23.32 1.18
CA THR A 116 6.32 -23.14 1.15
C THR A 116 5.94 -21.86 1.88
N THR A 117 6.45 -21.65 3.09
CA THR A 117 6.24 -20.43 3.87
C THR A 117 6.78 -19.20 3.14
N SER A 118 7.97 -19.31 2.55
CA SER A 118 8.57 -18.26 1.72
C SER A 118 7.69 -17.90 0.52
N GLN A 119 7.13 -18.89 -0.18
CA GLN A 119 6.25 -18.65 -1.32
C GLN A 119 4.93 -18.00 -0.90
N GLN A 120 4.35 -18.46 0.21
CA GLN A 120 3.12 -17.87 0.77
C GLN A 120 3.32 -16.41 1.19
N LEU A 121 4.45 -16.10 1.82
CA LEU A 121 4.81 -14.73 2.18
C LEU A 121 5.02 -13.85 0.95
N ARG A 122 5.78 -14.31 -0.05
CA ARG A 122 5.95 -13.56 -1.31
C ARG A 122 4.61 -13.24 -1.96
N THR A 123 3.72 -14.23 -2.03
CA THR A 123 2.37 -14.04 -2.56
C THR A 123 1.59 -13.00 -1.75
N ALA A 124 1.65 -13.09 -0.42
CA ALA A 124 0.99 -12.14 0.47
C ALA A 124 1.49 -10.72 0.26
N LEU A 125 2.82 -10.54 0.19
CA LEU A 125 3.46 -9.25 0.01
C LEU A 125 3.17 -8.67 -1.36
N THR A 126 3.20 -9.47 -2.43
CA THR A 126 2.80 -9.02 -3.76
C THR A 126 1.38 -8.45 -3.76
N VAL A 127 0.43 -9.13 -3.13
CA VAL A 127 -0.96 -8.64 -3.03
C VAL A 127 -1.01 -7.33 -2.27
N VAL A 128 -0.28 -7.23 -1.15
CA VAL A 128 -0.25 -6.02 -0.33
C VAL A 128 0.37 -4.84 -1.08
N THR A 129 1.53 -5.03 -1.69
CA THR A 129 2.23 -4.02 -2.50
C THR A 129 1.41 -3.57 -3.69
N THR A 130 0.80 -4.51 -4.41
CA THR A 130 -0.10 -4.18 -5.53
C THR A 130 -1.26 -3.31 -5.05
N ARG A 131 -1.89 -3.66 -3.92
CA ARG A 131 -3.01 -2.89 -3.39
C ARG A 131 -2.57 -1.51 -2.89
N LEU A 132 -1.43 -1.42 -2.22
CA LEU A 132 -0.85 -0.16 -1.76
C LEU A 132 -0.64 0.81 -2.93
N ALA A 133 -0.06 0.34 -4.03
CA ALA A 133 0.13 1.18 -5.20
C ALA A 133 -1.18 1.53 -5.92
N VAL A 134 -2.15 0.60 -6.00
CA VAL A 134 -3.47 0.89 -6.57
C VAL A 134 -4.21 1.96 -5.75
N GLN A 135 -4.01 2.03 -4.44
CA GLN A 135 -4.58 3.07 -3.60
C GLN A 135 -3.85 4.40 -3.71
N ALA A 136 -2.54 4.37 -3.98
CA ALA A 136 -1.76 5.55 -4.28
C ALA A 136 -1.98 6.06 -5.72
N ALA A 137 -2.67 5.29 -6.56
CA ALA A 137 -3.04 5.71 -7.91
C ALA A 137 -3.90 6.98 -7.87
N PRO A 138 -3.67 7.94 -8.80
CA PRO A 138 -4.43 9.18 -8.82
C PRO A 138 -5.91 8.91 -9.07
N VAL A 139 -6.77 9.50 -8.25
CA VAL A 139 -8.21 9.55 -8.54
C VAL A 139 -8.40 10.37 -9.81
N LEU A 140 -9.00 9.75 -10.83
CA LEU A 140 -9.24 10.37 -12.12
C LEU A 140 -10.71 10.71 -12.28
N LEU A 141 -11.01 12.00 -12.37
CA LEU A 141 -12.35 12.52 -12.61
C LEU A 141 -12.67 12.58 -14.10
N THR A 142 -13.91 12.32 -14.45
CA THR A 142 -14.47 12.67 -15.75
C THR A 142 -14.58 14.20 -15.87
N VAL A 143 -14.76 14.68 -17.10
CA VAL A 143 -15.08 16.10 -17.36
C VAL A 143 -16.33 16.54 -16.60
N ALA A 144 -17.32 15.67 -16.45
CA ALA A 144 -18.57 15.98 -15.76
C ALA A 144 -18.36 16.12 -14.24
N GLU A 145 -17.61 15.19 -13.63
CA GLU A 145 -17.28 15.25 -12.20
C GLU A 145 -16.40 16.47 -11.90
N THR A 146 -15.39 16.73 -12.74
CA THR A 146 -14.54 17.92 -12.63
C THR A 146 -15.36 19.21 -12.68
N ALA A 147 -16.30 19.30 -13.62
CA ALA A 147 -17.20 20.45 -13.76
C ALA A 147 -18.04 20.66 -12.49
N SER A 148 -18.52 19.55 -11.88
CA SER A 148 -19.26 19.58 -10.62
C SER A 148 -18.39 20.08 -9.46
N VAL A 149 -17.18 19.53 -9.30
CA VAL A 149 -16.21 19.90 -8.25
C VAL A 149 -15.83 21.38 -8.36
N MET A 150 -15.51 21.85 -9.56
CA MET A 150 -15.11 23.24 -9.81
C MET A 150 -16.29 24.22 -9.88
N ARG A 151 -17.54 23.72 -9.91
CA ARG A 151 -18.77 24.51 -10.14
C ARG A 151 -18.77 25.32 -11.43
N VAL A 152 -18.25 24.73 -12.51
CA VAL A 152 -18.21 25.35 -13.85
C VAL A 152 -18.94 24.50 -14.89
N SER A 153 -19.14 25.02 -16.10
CA SER A 153 -19.70 24.23 -17.19
C SER A 153 -18.68 23.22 -17.74
N LYS A 154 -19.14 22.10 -18.30
CA LYS A 154 -18.28 21.12 -19.00
C LYS A 154 -17.43 21.78 -20.09
N GLN A 155 -17.98 22.77 -20.78
CA GLN A 155 -17.27 23.54 -21.81
C GLN A 155 -16.07 24.29 -21.25
N THR A 156 -16.19 24.82 -20.03
CA THR A 156 -15.08 25.47 -19.33
C THR A 156 -13.97 24.47 -19.03
N VAL A 157 -14.32 23.29 -18.52
CA VAL A 157 -13.36 22.21 -18.29
C VAL A 157 -12.67 21.80 -19.59
N TYR A 158 -13.41 21.60 -20.68
CA TYR A 158 -12.80 21.31 -21.98
C TYR A 158 -11.82 22.39 -22.42
N ARG A 159 -12.15 23.67 -22.24
CA ARG A 159 -11.24 24.77 -22.56
C ARG A 159 -9.97 24.74 -21.72
N LEU A 160 -10.08 24.47 -20.42
CA LEU A 160 -8.92 24.37 -19.53
C LEU A 160 -8.00 23.21 -19.93
N VAL A 161 -8.57 22.07 -20.30
CA VAL A 161 -7.82 20.91 -20.78
C VAL A 161 -7.11 21.20 -22.11
N HIS A 162 -7.84 21.71 -23.12
CA HIS A 162 -7.24 22.00 -24.43
C HIS A 162 -6.25 23.18 -24.37
N GLY A 163 -6.43 24.10 -23.42
CA GLY A 163 -5.51 25.21 -23.16
C GLY A 163 -4.30 24.83 -22.30
N GLY A 164 -4.20 23.58 -21.82
CA GLY A 164 -3.08 23.12 -21.00
C GLY A 164 -3.09 23.58 -19.54
N HIS A 165 -4.17 24.20 -19.07
CA HIS A 165 -4.32 24.63 -17.67
C HIS A 165 -4.68 23.48 -16.73
N LEU A 166 -5.33 22.43 -17.24
CA LEU A 166 -5.58 21.20 -16.50
C LEU A 166 -4.97 20.00 -17.23
N PRO A 167 -4.14 19.18 -16.57
CA PRO A 167 -3.64 17.96 -17.17
C PRO A 167 -4.79 16.96 -17.39
N ALA A 168 -4.79 16.26 -18.51
CA ALA A 168 -5.79 15.24 -18.80
C ALA A 168 -5.20 14.05 -19.55
N VAL A 169 -5.65 12.86 -19.18
CA VAL A 169 -5.33 11.58 -19.83
C VAL A 169 -6.54 11.17 -20.68
N ARG A 170 -6.29 10.60 -21.86
CA ARG A 170 -7.36 10.01 -22.68
C ARG A 170 -7.60 8.56 -22.27
N THR A 171 -8.86 8.14 -22.17
CA THR A 171 -9.19 6.72 -21.93
C THR A 171 -8.74 5.84 -23.10
N ALA A 172 -8.56 4.54 -22.88
CA ALA A 172 -8.14 3.58 -23.92
C ALA A 172 -9.02 3.57 -25.19
N SER A 173 -10.28 3.99 -25.08
CA SER A 173 -11.20 4.19 -26.21
C SER A 173 -11.02 5.51 -26.99
N GLY A 174 -10.12 6.40 -26.53
CA GLY A 174 -9.78 7.70 -27.11
C GLY A 174 -10.82 8.82 -26.95
N LYS A 175 -12.07 8.48 -26.63
CA LYS A 175 -13.23 9.39 -26.72
C LYS A 175 -13.47 10.29 -25.50
N SER A 176 -12.84 10.01 -24.37
CA SER A 176 -13.11 10.71 -23.11
C SER A 176 -11.83 11.13 -22.41
N PHE A 177 -11.86 12.30 -21.79
CA PHE A 177 -10.81 12.78 -20.90
C PHE A 177 -11.02 12.28 -19.46
N ARG A 178 -9.89 12.14 -18.77
CA ARG A 178 -9.75 11.86 -17.34
C ARG A 178 -8.79 12.86 -16.75
N ILE A 179 -9.20 13.55 -15.71
CA ILE A 179 -8.48 14.67 -15.11
C ILE A 179 -8.13 14.26 -13.68
N PRO A 180 -6.85 14.30 -13.27
CA PRO A 180 -6.46 14.00 -11.90
C PRO A 180 -7.16 14.93 -10.90
N GLU A 181 -7.81 14.37 -9.88
CA GLU A 181 -8.51 15.12 -8.84
C GLU A 181 -7.57 16.10 -8.13
N ALA A 182 -6.36 15.66 -7.78
CA ALA A 182 -5.35 16.50 -7.15
C ALA A 182 -5.03 17.77 -7.97
N ALA A 183 -4.94 17.64 -9.30
CA ALA A 183 -4.70 18.78 -10.19
C ALA A 183 -5.89 19.76 -10.21
N VAL A 184 -7.12 19.24 -10.11
CA VAL A 184 -8.33 20.08 -10.02
C VAL A 184 -8.34 20.85 -8.69
N LEU A 185 -8.05 20.17 -7.58
CA LEU A 185 -8.01 20.78 -6.25
C LEU A 185 -6.92 21.85 -6.15
N GLU A 186 -5.73 21.58 -6.70
CA GLU A 186 -4.64 22.55 -6.74
C GLU A 186 -5.01 23.77 -7.58
N TYR A 187 -5.59 23.57 -8.77
CA TYR A 187 -6.04 24.67 -9.62
C TYR A 187 -7.08 25.55 -8.90
N VAL A 188 -8.06 24.95 -8.22
CA VAL A 188 -9.06 25.69 -7.43
C VAL A 188 -8.40 26.44 -6.28
N ARG A 189 -7.45 25.83 -5.58
CA ARG A 189 -6.69 26.46 -4.48
C ARG A 189 -5.92 27.69 -4.96
N GLU A 190 -5.24 27.60 -6.11
CA GLU A 190 -4.51 28.72 -6.70
C GLU A 190 -5.44 29.87 -7.11
N LEU A 191 -6.62 29.57 -7.67
CA LEU A 191 -7.62 30.61 -7.96
C LEU A 191 -8.07 31.36 -6.70
N PHE A 192 -8.25 30.66 -5.57
CA PHE A 192 -8.62 31.32 -4.31
C PHE A 192 -7.48 32.14 -3.72
N LYS A 193 -6.20 31.74 -3.89
CA LYS A 193 -5.05 32.55 -3.44
C LYS A 193 -4.94 33.87 -4.19
N GLN A 194 -5.33 33.89 -5.47
CA GLN A 194 -5.25 35.08 -6.33
C GLN A 194 -6.45 36.03 -6.17
N ALA A 195 -7.50 35.61 -5.46
CA ALA A 195 -8.65 36.46 -5.19
C ALA A 195 -8.25 37.57 -4.18
N PRO A 196 -8.46 38.86 -4.50
CA PRO A 196 -8.19 39.93 -3.54
C PRO A 196 -9.04 39.73 -2.29
N VAL A 197 -8.39 39.64 -1.13
CA VAL A 197 -9.06 39.68 0.17
C VAL A 197 -9.75 41.04 0.23
N ASN A 198 -11.08 41.06 0.15
CA ASN A 198 -11.85 42.29 0.30
C ASN A 198 -12.02 42.54 1.81
N PRO A 199 -11.28 43.47 2.43
CA PRO A 199 -11.50 43.77 3.83
C PRO A 199 -12.83 44.53 3.91
N ARG A 200 -13.82 43.90 4.56
CA ARG A 200 -15.10 44.54 4.90
C ARG A 200 -14.89 45.72 5.84
#